data_AF-A0A959B0C5-F1
#
_entry.id   AF-A0A959B0C5-F1
#
_cell.length_a   1.000
_cell.length_b   1.000
_cell.length_c   1.000
_cell.angle_alpha   90.00
_cell.angle_beta   90.00
_cell.angle_gamma   90.00
#
_symmetry.space_group_name_H-M   'P 1'
#
loop_
_entity.id
_entity.type
_entity.pdbx_description
1 polymer ?
#
loop_
_entity_poly.entity_id
_entity_poly.type
_entity_poly.pdbx_seq_one_letter_code
_entity_poly.pdbx_strand_id
1 'polypeptide(L)'
;MDNKFLDKVASSLSVEMPHNETMDEYLDVILKAARPLSEDLREHKFYMNKPWLEFRDDEHFHDAVLHFFNEDHEYLRSINGDVEQGSWRYLESSNKMLISLGDESELYDLAFLDPEFFILSKHGDQQRLKKAKYFVMLFEPVGRRLEWRDAMEKLFNKYRNNNSFYLTLVVVVLLIIVLVAMLS
;
A
#
# COMPACT_ATOMS: atom_id res chain seq x y z
N MET A 1 -13.87 -23.07 -25.23
CA MET A 1 -13.54 -22.54 -23.88
C MET A 1 -12.12 -21.99 -23.97
N ASP A 2 -11.75 -21.00 -23.14
CA ASP A 2 -10.38 -20.45 -22.98
C ASP A 2 -10.03 -19.05 -23.52
N ASN A 3 -11.00 -18.15 -23.70
CA ASN A 3 -10.68 -16.70 -23.81
C ASN A 3 -10.63 -15.99 -22.45
N LYS A 4 -11.47 -16.38 -21.49
CA LYS A 4 -11.54 -15.70 -20.17
C LYS A 4 -10.25 -15.75 -19.37
N PHE A 5 -9.45 -16.81 -19.52
CA PHE A 5 -8.19 -16.94 -18.79
C PHE A 5 -7.09 -16.07 -19.44
N LEU A 6 -7.02 -16.08 -20.77
CA LEU A 6 -6.11 -15.24 -21.54
C LEU A 6 -6.45 -13.75 -21.39
N ASP A 7 -7.73 -13.38 -21.41
CA ASP A 7 -8.18 -12.00 -21.20
C ASP A 7 -7.85 -11.50 -19.78
N LYS A 8 -7.95 -12.37 -18.77
CA LYS A 8 -7.60 -12.03 -17.38
C LYS A 8 -6.09 -11.85 -17.21
N VAL A 9 -5.28 -12.67 -17.88
CA VAL A 9 -3.81 -12.53 -17.92
C VAL A 9 -3.38 -11.30 -18.75
N ALA A 10 -4.06 -11.01 -19.86
CA ALA A 10 -3.80 -9.81 -20.66
C ALA A 10 -4.18 -8.52 -19.91
N SER A 11 -5.27 -8.55 -19.13
CA SER A 11 -5.69 -7.40 -18.32
C SER A 11 -4.76 -7.09 -17.15
N SER A 12 -4.10 -8.09 -16.54
CA SER A 12 -3.08 -7.85 -15.51
C SER A 12 -1.78 -7.31 -16.09
N LEU A 13 -1.57 -7.48 -17.40
CA LEU A 13 -0.42 -7.00 -18.15
C LEU A 13 -0.55 -5.57 -18.66
N SER A 14 -1.77 -5.02 -18.71
CA SER A 14 -2.07 -3.71 -19.34
C SER A 14 -2.60 -2.66 -18.36
N VAL A 15 -2.21 -2.71 -17.09
CA VAL A 15 -2.45 -1.54 -16.23
C VAL A 15 -1.48 -0.47 -16.71
N GLU A 16 -1.96 0.54 -17.41
CA GLU A 16 -1.17 1.72 -17.73
C GLU A 16 -1.06 2.60 -16.47
N MET A 17 0.03 3.35 -16.36
CA MET A 17 0.18 4.30 -15.26
C MET A 17 -0.97 5.31 -15.36
N PRO A 18 -1.81 5.47 -14.32
CA PRO A 18 -2.86 6.46 -14.38
C PRO A 18 -2.25 7.85 -14.56
N HIS A 19 -2.96 8.77 -15.20
CA HIS A 19 -2.65 10.21 -15.17
C HIS A 19 -3.75 10.93 -14.38
N ASN A 20 -4.11 10.36 -13.22
CA ASN A 20 -5.23 10.84 -12.42
C ASN A 20 -4.87 12.18 -11.76
N GLU A 21 -5.89 12.97 -11.43
CA GLU A 21 -5.67 14.28 -10.83
C GLU A 21 -5.27 14.15 -9.36
N THR A 22 -5.82 13.16 -8.65
CA THR A 22 -5.64 12.97 -7.20
C THR A 22 -4.97 11.64 -6.83
N MET A 23 -4.35 11.61 -5.65
CA MET A 23 -3.71 10.40 -5.08
C MET A 23 -4.73 9.29 -4.80
N ASP A 24 -5.93 9.64 -4.32
CA ASP A 24 -6.99 8.67 -4.06
C ASP A 24 -7.40 7.91 -5.33
N GLU A 25 -7.52 8.61 -6.46
CA GLU A 25 -7.84 8.01 -7.75
C GLU A 25 -6.70 7.10 -8.25
N TYR A 26 -5.44 7.52 -8.09
CA TYR A 26 -4.27 6.67 -8.40
C TYR A 26 -4.32 5.36 -7.62
N LEU A 27 -4.56 5.43 -6.32
CA LEU A 27 -4.61 4.27 -5.43
C LEU A 27 -5.79 3.35 -5.76
N ASP A 28 -6.96 3.89 -6.11
CA ASP A 28 -8.12 3.10 -6.55
C ASP A 28 -7.84 2.21 -7.77
N VAL A 29 -6.85 2.58 -8.61
CA VAL A 29 -6.38 1.76 -9.73
C VAL A 29 -5.27 0.81 -9.27
N ILE A 30 -4.20 1.34 -8.67
CA ILE A 30 -2.99 0.57 -8.35
C ILE A 30 -3.29 -0.54 -7.33
N LEU A 31 -4.08 -0.24 -6.29
CA LEU A 31 -4.34 -1.17 -5.18
C LEU A 31 -5.13 -2.41 -5.63
N LYS A 32 -5.98 -2.30 -6.66
CA LYS A 32 -6.67 -3.48 -7.21
C LYS A 32 -5.69 -4.54 -7.73
N ALA A 33 -4.57 -4.08 -8.26
CA ALA A 33 -3.53 -4.93 -8.84
C ALA A 33 -2.45 -5.31 -7.81
N ALA A 34 -2.08 -4.39 -6.91
CA ALA A 34 -1.05 -4.59 -5.91
C ALA A 34 -1.51 -5.42 -4.70
N ARG A 35 -2.81 -5.51 -4.41
CA ARG A 35 -3.36 -6.22 -3.24
C ARG A 35 -2.79 -7.62 -2.97
N PRO A 36 -2.55 -8.50 -3.97
CA PRO A 36 -1.98 -9.83 -3.72
C PRO A 36 -0.55 -9.82 -3.15
N LEU A 37 0.15 -8.68 -3.24
CA LEU A 37 1.50 -8.49 -2.71
C LEU A 37 1.50 -7.89 -1.31
N SER A 38 0.32 -7.54 -0.79
CA SER A 38 0.17 -6.95 0.53
C SER A 38 0.37 -8.02 1.61
N GLU A 39 1.11 -7.63 2.62
CA GLU A 39 1.18 -8.31 3.91
C GLU A 39 -0.10 -8.04 4.73
N ASP A 40 -0.23 -8.72 5.86
CA ASP A 40 -1.38 -8.61 6.77
C ASP A 40 -1.04 -7.80 8.04
N LEU A 41 -2.03 -7.13 8.65
CA LEU A 41 -1.83 -6.37 9.89
C LEU A 41 -1.44 -7.24 11.10
N ARG A 42 -1.66 -8.56 11.03
CA ARG A 42 -1.13 -9.53 12.01
C ARG A 42 0.39 -9.61 11.98
N GLU A 43 1.01 -9.26 10.86
CA GLU A 43 2.46 -9.33 10.68
C GLU A 43 3.12 -8.06 11.18
N HIS A 44 3.10 -7.87 12.50
CA HIS A 44 3.58 -6.70 13.22
C HIS A 44 4.99 -6.24 12.81
N LYS A 45 5.87 -7.17 12.43
CA LYS A 45 7.23 -6.91 11.92
C LYS A 45 7.28 -5.93 10.74
N PHE A 46 6.20 -5.81 9.97
CA PHE A 46 6.16 -4.93 8.80
C PHE A 46 5.93 -3.48 9.19
N TYR A 47 5.19 -3.17 10.25
CA TYR A 47 4.82 -1.79 10.60
C TYR A 47 5.23 -1.30 11.99
N MET A 48 5.47 -2.19 12.96
CA MET A 48 5.81 -1.76 14.32
C MET A 48 7.22 -1.17 14.40
N ASN A 49 7.41 -0.23 15.33
CA ASN A 49 8.69 0.38 15.71
C ASN A 49 9.44 0.99 14.51
N LYS A 50 8.71 1.56 13.55
CA LYS A 50 9.26 2.20 12.34
C LYS A 50 8.71 3.62 12.19
N PRO A 51 9.53 4.57 11.69
CA PRO A 51 9.05 5.88 11.27
C PRO A 51 8.30 5.78 9.95
N TRP A 52 7.01 6.09 10.01
CA TRP A 52 6.11 6.13 8.85
C TRP A 52 5.83 7.59 8.48
N LEU A 53 6.39 8.05 7.37
CA LEU A 53 6.19 9.40 6.82
C LEU A 53 4.88 9.46 6.07
N GLU A 54 3.99 10.38 6.46
CA GLU A 54 2.72 10.61 5.81
C GLU A 54 2.88 11.31 4.45
N PHE A 55 2.08 10.89 3.48
CA PHE A 55 1.98 11.51 2.17
C PHE A 55 0.56 12.00 1.93
N ARG A 56 0.45 13.21 1.35
CA ARG A 56 -0.79 13.83 0.89
C ARG A 56 -0.58 14.48 -0.46
N ASP A 57 -1.65 14.63 -1.23
CA ASP A 57 -1.69 15.35 -2.51
C ASP A 57 -2.17 16.81 -2.37
N ASP A 58 -2.34 17.30 -1.15
CA ASP A 58 -2.67 18.70 -0.86
C ASP A 58 -1.43 19.59 -1.05
N GLU A 59 -1.57 20.62 -1.89
CA GLU A 59 -0.51 21.60 -2.18
C GLU A 59 -0.03 22.36 -0.94
N HIS A 60 -0.84 22.44 0.12
CA HIS A 60 -0.48 23.12 1.38
C HIS A 60 0.15 22.19 2.41
N PHE A 61 0.30 20.90 2.09
CA PHE A 61 0.92 19.94 2.98
C PHE A 61 2.44 20.03 2.88
N HIS A 62 3.05 20.81 3.77
CA HIS A 62 4.50 20.97 3.87
C HIS A 62 5.08 20.38 5.16
N ASP A 63 4.23 19.90 6.05
CA ASP A 63 4.64 19.36 7.34
C ASP A 63 5.21 17.95 7.18
N ALA A 64 6.35 17.69 7.82
CA ALA A 64 6.86 16.35 7.98
C ALA A 64 6.11 15.67 9.13
N VAL A 65 5.10 14.86 8.78
CA VAL A 65 4.31 14.09 9.75
C VAL A 65 4.80 12.65 9.78
N LEU A 66 5.33 12.24 10.93
CA LEU A 66 5.79 10.88 11.20
C LEU A 66 4.84 10.18 12.15
N HIS A 67 4.59 8.90 11.87
CA HIS A 67 3.77 8.01 12.67
C HIS A 67 4.62 6.85 13.18
N PHE A 68 4.44 6.50 14.44
CA PHE A 68 5.10 5.37 15.09
C PHE A 68 4.05 4.49 15.74
N PHE A 69 4.06 3.20 15.38
CA PHE A 69 3.22 2.17 15.97
C PHE A 69 4.11 1.32 16.88
N ASN A 70 4.13 1.62 18.17
CA ASN A 70 5.05 1.02 19.11
C ASN A 70 4.41 -0.17 19.84
N GLU A 71 5.23 -0.88 20.62
CA GLU A 71 4.78 -1.87 21.59
C GLU A 71 3.80 -1.28 22.61
N ASP A 72 3.14 -2.14 23.38
CA ASP A 72 2.16 -1.74 24.41
C ASP A 72 1.00 -0.86 23.88
N HIS A 73 0.69 -0.96 22.59
CA HIS A 73 -0.36 -0.19 21.92
C HIS A 73 -0.12 1.33 21.90
N GLU A 74 1.11 1.78 22.12
CA GLU A 74 1.47 3.18 22.04
C GLU A 74 1.56 3.66 20.60
N TYR A 75 0.88 4.76 20.29
CA TYR A 75 0.98 5.45 19.02
C TYR A 75 1.59 6.83 19.24
N LEU A 76 2.58 7.20 18.44
CA LEU A 76 3.17 8.54 18.45
C LEU A 76 3.00 9.18 17.08
N ARG A 77 2.58 10.45 17.08
CA ARG A 77 2.58 11.31 15.90
C ARG A 77 3.56 12.46 16.13
N SER A 78 4.52 12.62 15.24
CA SER A 78 5.47 13.75 15.27
C SER A 78 5.19 14.67 14.08
N ILE A 79 4.86 15.92 14.35
CA ILE A 79 4.63 16.96 13.33
C ILE A 79 5.79 17.95 13.43
N ASN A 80 6.68 17.98 12.43
CA ASN A 80 7.87 18.85 12.41
C ASN A 80 8.75 18.76 13.69
N GLY A 81 8.71 17.61 14.38
CA GLY A 81 9.46 17.34 15.61
C GLY A 81 8.67 17.49 16.90
N ASP A 82 7.47 18.08 16.87
CA ASP A 82 6.56 18.13 18.02
C ASP A 82 5.78 16.82 18.13
N VAL A 83 5.80 16.19 19.30
CA VAL A 83 5.26 14.85 19.52
C VAL A 83 3.93 14.88 20.26
N GLU A 84 2.95 14.18 19.69
CA GLU A 84 1.67 13.87 20.30
C GLU A 84 1.58 12.36 20.56
N GLN A 85 1.07 11.99 21.74
CA GLN A 85 0.91 10.60 22.15
C GLN A 85 -0.56 10.17 22.04
N GLY A 86 -0.76 8.96 21.56
CA GLY A 86 -2.04 8.29 21.44
C GLY A 86 -1.92 6.79 21.62
N SER A 87 -2.90 6.05 21.13
CA SER A 87 -2.87 4.58 21.13
C SER A 87 -3.31 4.00 19.79
N TRP A 88 -2.87 2.80 19.48
CA TRP A 88 -3.33 2.04 18.33
C TRP A 88 -3.76 0.64 18.72
N ARG A 89 -4.70 0.05 17.98
CA ARG A 89 -5.18 -1.31 18.23
C ARG A 89 -5.47 -2.04 16.93
N TYR A 90 -4.91 -3.23 16.80
CA TYR A 90 -5.32 -4.17 15.77
C TYR A 90 -6.59 -4.91 16.21
N LEU A 91 -7.62 -4.91 15.36
CA LEU A 91 -8.89 -5.60 15.57
C LEU A 91 -8.90 -6.91 14.78
N GLU A 92 -8.37 -7.98 15.39
CA GLU A 92 -8.13 -9.28 14.74
C GLU A 92 -9.34 -9.85 14.01
N SER A 93 -10.53 -9.72 14.59
CA SER A 93 -11.77 -10.29 14.03
C SER A 93 -12.17 -9.69 12.67
N SER A 94 -11.61 -8.52 12.30
CA SER A 94 -12.04 -7.77 11.12
C SER A 94 -10.91 -7.23 10.27
N ASN A 95 -9.66 -7.57 10.61
CA ASN A 95 -8.44 -7.07 9.99
C ASN A 95 -8.40 -5.53 9.87
N LYS A 96 -8.77 -4.84 10.95
CA LYS A 96 -8.85 -3.37 11.00
C LYS A 96 -7.85 -2.80 12.00
N MET A 97 -7.50 -1.54 11.80
CA MET A 97 -6.67 -0.78 12.73
C MET A 97 -7.48 0.39 13.29
N LEU A 98 -7.53 0.50 14.61
CA LEU A 98 -8.04 1.68 15.30
C LEU A 98 -6.85 2.52 15.73
N ILE A 99 -6.87 3.81 15.42
CA ILE A 99 -5.87 4.79 15.87
C ILE A 99 -6.60 5.85 16.68
N SER A 100 -6.15 6.09 17.90
CA SER A 100 -6.74 7.05 18.82
C SER A 100 -5.71 8.10 19.20
N LEU A 101 -6.06 9.37 19.09
CA LEU A 101 -5.21 10.49 19.44
C LEU A 101 -6.04 11.56 20.16
N GLY A 102 -5.74 11.80 21.43
CA GLY A 102 -6.63 12.56 22.31
C GLY A 102 -8.02 11.92 22.39
N ASP A 103 -9.06 12.72 22.17
CA ASP A 103 -10.47 12.27 22.18
C ASP A 103 -10.95 11.75 20.82
N GLU A 104 -10.12 11.86 19.77
CA GLU A 104 -10.47 11.42 18.43
C GLU A 104 -10.00 9.99 18.20
N SER A 105 -10.83 9.20 17.50
CA SER A 105 -10.50 7.82 17.13
C SER A 105 -10.94 7.55 15.70
N GLU A 106 -10.03 7.00 14.92
CA GLU A 106 -10.22 6.69 13.51
C GLU A 106 -10.04 5.19 13.27
N LEU A 107 -11.01 4.60 12.58
CA LEU A 107 -10.98 3.19 12.21
C LEU A 107 -10.57 3.04 10.75
N TYR A 108 -9.69 2.10 10.47
CA TYR A 108 -9.16 1.85 9.14
C TYR A 108 -9.24 0.38 8.74
N ASP A 109 -9.48 0.16 7.46
CA ASP A 109 -9.25 -1.08 6.76
C ASP A 109 -7.83 -1.10 6.20
N LEU A 110 -7.18 -2.27 6.18
CA LEU A 110 -5.92 -2.42 5.47
C LEU A 110 -6.13 -2.29 3.95
N ALA A 111 -5.45 -1.34 3.33
CA ALA A 111 -5.46 -1.18 1.88
C ALA A 111 -4.23 -1.86 1.24
N PHE A 112 -3.04 -1.63 1.80
CA PHE A 112 -1.80 -2.27 1.38
C PHE A 112 -0.71 -2.14 2.46
N LEU A 113 0.10 -3.17 2.66
CA LEU A 113 1.23 -3.17 3.57
C LEU A 113 2.39 -3.95 2.96
N ASP A 114 3.58 -3.36 3.00
CA ASP A 114 4.84 -4.03 2.72
C ASP A 114 5.99 -3.35 3.51
N PRO A 115 7.26 -3.77 3.38
CA PRO A 115 8.36 -3.15 4.10
C PRO A 115 8.58 -1.63 3.88
N GLU A 116 8.09 -1.08 2.77
CA GLU A 116 8.25 0.33 2.36
C GLU A 116 6.94 1.14 2.43
N PHE A 117 5.78 0.52 2.18
CA PHE A 117 4.48 1.20 2.14
C PHE A 117 3.55 0.67 3.22
N PHE A 118 2.89 1.59 3.92
CA PHE A 118 1.79 1.28 4.81
C PHE A 118 0.59 2.18 4.47
N ILE A 119 -0.40 1.59 3.83
CA ILE A 119 -1.58 2.28 3.32
C ILE A 119 -2.83 1.72 3.98
N LEU A 120 -3.56 2.62 4.63
CA LEU A 120 -4.81 2.35 5.31
C LEU A 120 -5.95 3.05 4.55
N SER A 121 -7.13 2.43 4.49
CA SER A 121 -8.34 3.08 3.98
C SER A 121 -9.24 3.42 5.16
N LYS A 122 -9.62 4.70 5.29
CA LYS A 122 -10.46 5.15 6.38
C LYS A 122 -11.84 4.51 6.26
N HIS A 123 -12.29 3.84 7.32
CA HIS A 123 -13.53 3.10 7.32
C HIS A 123 -14.74 4.02 7.10
N GLY A 124 -15.75 3.53 6.39
CA GLY A 124 -16.93 4.30 6.00
C GLY A 124 -16.82 4.92 4.60
N ASP A 125 -17.89 5.60 4.18
CA ASP A 125 -18.02 6.17 2.83
C ASP A 125 -17.38 7.57 2.74
N GLN A 126 -16.05 7.61 2.62
CA GLN A 126 -15.29 8.86 2.56
C GLN A 126 -15.54 9.66 1.27
N GLN A 127 -15.84 8.97 0.16
CA GLN A 127 -16.17 9.61 -1.11
C GLN A 127 -17.42 10.49 -0.99
N ARG A 128 -18.49 9.95 -0.39
CA ARG A 128 -19.69 10.74 -0.11
C ARG A 128 -19.43 11.90 0.85
N LEU A 129 -18.48 11.73 1.78
CA LEU A 129 -18.09 12.78 2.73
C LEU A 129 -17.09 13.78 2.15
N LYS A 130 -16.61 13.58 0.91
CA LYS A 130 -15.55 14.39 0.26
C LYS A 130 -14.31 14.53 1.14
N LYS A 131 -13.93 13.45 1.82
CA LYS A 131 -12.71 13.37 2.63
C LYS A 131 -11.73 12.41 1.99
N ALA A 132 -10.45 12.58 2.30
CA ALA A 132 -9.40 11.66 1.89
C ALA A 132 -9.76 10.23 2.32
N LYS A 133 -9.70 9.31 1.35
CA LYS A 133 -10.05 7.91 1.55
C LYS A 133 -8.87 7.11 2.08
N TYR A 134 -7.66 7.42 1.61
CA TYR A 134 -6.45 6.71 1.98
C TYR A 134 -5.59 7.53 2.94
N PHE A 135 -5.07 6.84 3.95
CA PHE A 135 -4.01 7.31 4.81
C PHE A 135 -2.73 6.61 4.36
N VAL A 136 -1.87 7.37 3.68
CA VAL A 136 -0.71 6.85 2.96
C VAL A 136 0.53 7.17 3.75
N MET A 137 1.29 6.13 4.10
CA MET A 137 2.56 6.29 4.77
C MET A 137 3.65 5.47 4.08
N LEU A 138 4.85 6.05 4.02
CA LEU A 138 6.06 5.36 3.55
C LEU A 138 7.08 5.29 4.67
N PHE A 139 7.90 4.24 4.66
CA PHE A 139 9.04 4.16 5.55
C PHE A 139 9.97 5.35 5.33
N GLU A 140 10.20 6.18 6.36
CA GLU A 140 10.85 7.50 6.23
C GLU A 140 12.16 7.50 5.41
N PRO A 141 13.09 6.53 5.60
CA PRO A 141 14.35 6.53 4.84
C PRO A 141 14.15 6.43 3.33
N VAL A 142 13.05 5.82 2.90
CA VAL A 142 12.62 5.69 1.50
C VAL A 142 11.81 6.92 1.08
N GLY A 143 10.80 7.28 1.89
CA GLY A 143 9.83 8.33 1.57
C GLY A 143 10.43 9.74 1.47
N ARG A 144 11.37 10.11 2.33
CA ARG A 144 11.90 11.49 2.45
C ARG A 144 12.53 12.10 1.18
N ARG A 145 12.68 11.32 0.11
CA ARG A 145 13.28 11.72 -1.17
C ARG A 145 12.27 11.73 -2.32
N LEU A 146 11.00 11.52 -2.01
CA LEU A 146 9.94 11.31 -2.98
C LEU A 146 8.85 12.35 -2.78
N GLU A 147 8.30 12.84 -3.87
CA GLU A 147 6.99 13.46 -3.89
C GLU A 147 5.91 12.38 -3.95
N TRP A 148 4.65 12.74 -3.67
CA TRP A 148 3.57 11.76 -3.69
C TRP A 148 3.41 11.05 -5.05
N ARG A 149 3.64 11.77 -6.16
CA ARG A 149 3.59 11.18 -7.51
C ARG A 149 4.69 10.13 -7.71
N ASP A 150 5.91 10.42 -7.25
CA ASP A 150 7.03 9.47 -7.31
C ASP A 150 6.76 8.24 -6.41
N ALA A 151 6.13 8.46 -5.25
CA ALA A 151 5.70 7.39 -4.37
C ALA A 151 4.66 6.47 -5.05
N MET A 152 3.67 7.04 -5.74
CA MET A 152 2.67 6.27 -6.49
C MET A 152 3.30 5.50 -7.65
N GLU A 153 4.21 6.13 -8.40
CA GLU A 153 4.96 5.46 -9.46
C GLU A 153 5.81 4.30 -8.90
N LYS A 154 6.47 4.50 -7.76
CA LYS A 154 7.23 3.44 -7.10
C LYS A 154 6.35 2.26 -6.69
N LEU A 155 5.18 2.51 -6.08
CA LEU A 155 4.22 1.46 -5.73
C LEU A 155 3.76 0.68 -6.97
N PHE A 156 3.44 1.41 -8.04
CA PHE A 156 3.03 0.83 -9.31
C PHE A 156 4.13 -0.03 -9.96
N ASN A 157 5.38 0.46 -9.96
CA ASN A 157 6.52 -0.27 -10.49
C ASN A 157 6.84 -1.55 -9.70
N LYS A 158 6.61 -1.54 -8.38
CA LYS A 158 6.75 -2.72 -7.52
C LYS A 158 5.79 -3.83 -7.95
N TYR A 159 4.52 -3.48 -8.20
CA TYR A 159 3.55 -4.41 -8.78
C TYR A 159 4.00 -4.95 -10.14
N ARG A 160 4.38 -4.06 -11.07
CA ARG A 160 4.74 -4.44 -12.44
C ARG A 160 5.96 -5.38 -12.50
N ASN A 161 7.00 -5.08 -11.74
CA ASN A 161 8.22 -5.90 -11.73
C ASN A 161 7.96 -7.29 -11.14
N ASN A 162 7.15 -7.39 -10.10
CA ASN A 162 6.78 -8.68 -9.53
C ASN A 162 6.00 -9.54 -10.53
N ASN A 163 5.03 -8.95 -11.24
CA ASN A 163 4.28 -9.66 -12.29
C ASN A 163 5.19 -10.14 -13.44
N SER A 164 6.12 -9.29 -13.89
CA SER A 164 7.09 -9.64 -14.93
C SER A 164 7.98 -10.82 -14.52
N PHE A 165 8.41 -10.88 -13.24
CA PHE A 165 9.21 -12.00 -12.73
C PHE A 165 8.48 -13.34 -12.81
N TYR A 166 7.23 -13.40 -12.34
CA TYR A 166 6.43 -14.63 -12.39
C TYR A 166 6.11 -15.06 -13.82
N LEU A 167 5.80 -14.13 -14.72
CA LEU A 167 5.61 -14.43 -16.13
C LEU A 167 6.88 -14.98 -16.78
N THR A 168 8.03 -14.37 -16.51
CA THR A 168 9.33 -14.86 -16.99
C THR A 168 9.59 -16.28 -16.49
N LEU A 169 9.33 -16.55 -15.21
CA LEU A 169 9.47 -17.88 -14.61
C LEU A 169 8.56 -18.91 -15.30
N VAL A 170 7.28 -18.58 -15.51
CA VAL A 170 6.32 -19.46 -16.19
C VAL A 170 6.77 -19.78 -17.62
N VAL A 171 7.22 -18.78 -18.38
CA VAL A 171 7.75 -18.98 -19.74
C VAL A 171 8.98 -19.89 -19.73
N VAL A 172 9.91 -19.69 -18.79
CA VAL A 172 11.09 -20.54 -18.64
C VAL A 172 10.70 -21.99 -18.30
N VAL A 173 9.78 -22.19 -17.37
CA VAL A 173 9.28 -23.53 -17.00
C VAL A 173 8.62 -24.22 -18.21
N LEU A 174 7.79 -23.51 -18.98
CA LEU A 174 7.18 -24.04 -20.19
C LEU A 174 8.23 -24.42 -21.25
N LEU A 175 9.26 -23.59 -21.46
CA LEU A 175 10.36 -23.89 -22.37
C LEU A 175 11.14 -25.14 -21.94
N ILE A 176 11.37 -25.33 -20.63
CA ILE A 176 12.02 -26.53 -20.08
C ILE A 176 11.14 -27.76 -20.35
N ILE A 177 9.83 -27.69 -20.12
CA ILE A 177 8.91 -28.80 -20.38
C ILE A 177 8.95 -29.20 -21.86
N VAL A 178 8.91 -28.22 -22.77
CA VAL A 178 9.00 -28.48 -24.23
C VAL A 178 10.35 -29.11 -24.59
N LEU A 179 11.46 -28.62 -24.03
CA LEU A 179 12.78 -29.20 -24.25
C LEU A 179 12.88 -30.65 -23.77
N VAL A 180 12.36 -30.96 -22.58
CA VAL A 180 12.34 -32.33 -22.04
C VAL A 180 11.49 -33.23 -22.92
N ALA A 181 10.31 -32.78 -23.35
CA ALA A 181 9.43 -33.55 -24.24
C ALA A 181 10.04 -33.81 -25.63
N MET A 182 10.92 -32.93 -26.11
CA MET A 182 11.66 -33.11 -27.37
C MET A 182 12.85 -34.07 -27.24
N LEU A 183 13.37 -34.26 -26.03
CA LEU A 183 14.52 -35.12 -25.73
C LEU A 183 14.11 -36.53 -25.25
N SER A 184 12.84 -36.73 -24.88
CA SER A 184 12.23 -38.01 -24.50
C SER A 184 11.59 -38.72 -25.69
#